data_AF-A0A0P1B7S2-F1
#
_entry.id   AF-A0A0P1B7S2-F1
#
_cell.length_a   1.000
_cell.length_b   1.000
_cell.length_c   1.000
_cell.angle_alpha   90.00
_cell.angle_beta   90.00
_cell.angle_gamma   90.00
#
_symmetry.space_group_name_H-M   'P 1'
#
loop_
_entity.id
_entity.type
_entity.pdbx_description
1 polymer ?
#
loop_
_entity_poly.entity_id
_entity_poly.type
_entity_poly.pdbx_seq_one_letter_code
_entity_poly.pdbx_strand_id
1 'polypeptide(L)'
;MISLSAFVTIYVALTSISIRAQSLPSNMTTNLTVVPVTEFKAGKNYIAGIRSTRGGKNFCLGALISPSHVLTTTTCITHNIRWVSLGSNTTSGTSSGEQIKVVAMLVHPQNNDFRNDFLILELALATDFKPVMLDPPKSIVKSGMKGGRLGWNDTTAAAVESRYMQSVEVTFVSNKKCSKDLSIHKSNFCSRGYPGVKSCMGDKGGAIIVNVENLDILVGLVSSNEHCGQIGGMNVYSRVSAVRPWIDSIISNICVD
;
A
#
# COMPACT_ATOMS: atom_id res chain seq x y z
N MET A 1 -37.17 40.59 83.02
CA MET A 1 -38.28 39.89 82.34
C MET A 1 -37.69 39.15 81.16
N ILE A 2 -37.89 37.84 81.13
CA ILE A 2 -37.20 36.85 80.30
C ILE A 2 -37.64 37.03 78.84
N SER A 3 -36.70 37.21 77.91
CA SER A 3 -36.97 37.17 76.46
C SER A 3 -36.34 35.91 75.88
N LEU A 4 -37.19 34.94 75.54
CA LEU A 4 -36.81 33.68 74.90
C LEU A 4 -36.21 33.95 73.51
N SER A 5 -34.98 33.49 73.31
CA SER A 5 -34.31 33.40 72.01
C SER A 5 -34.85 32.20 71.24
N ALA A 6 -35.63 32.42 70.19
CA ALA A 6 -36.07 31.37 69.28
C ALA A 6 -34.97 31.10 68.23
N PHE A 7 -34.34 29.92 68.30
CA PHE A 7 -33.44 29.41 67.27
C PHE A 7 -34.26 28.96 66.06
N VAL A 8 -34.11 29.64 64.92
CA VAL A 8 -34.62 29.17 63.63
C VAL A 8 -33.57 28.24 63.02
N THR A 9 -33.87 26.94 63.01
CA THR A 9 -33.04 25.91 62.36
C THR A 9 -33.41 25.86 60.87
N ILE A 10 -32.51 26.30 59.99
CA ILE A 10 -32.70 26.22 58.54
C ILE A 10 -32.34 24.80 58.09
N TYR A 11 -33.34 24.01 57.69
CA TYR A 11 -33.14 22.74 57.00
C TYR A 11 -32.73 23.02 55.55
N VAL A 12 -31.48 22.72 55.20
CA VAL A 12 -31.03 22.66 53.80
C VAL A 12 -31.49 21.32 53.23
N ALA A 13 -32.53 21.36 52.39
CA ALA A 13 -32.96 20.19 51.64
C ALA A 13 -31.89 19.84 50.58
N LEU A 14 -31.10 18.79 50.85
CA LEU A 14 -30.24 18.15 49.86
C LEU A 14 -31.15 17.45 48.83
N THR A 15 -31.38 18.11 47.70
CA THR A 15 -32.02 17.47 46.55
C THR A 15 -31.01 16.49 45.94
N SER A 16 -31.26 15.20 46.12
CA SER A 16 -30.54 14.14 45.43
C SER A 16 -30.90 14.19 43.95
N ILE A 17 -30.03 14.80 43.14
CA ILE A 17 -30.12 14.70 41.69
C ILE A 17 -29.82 13.25 41.32
N SER A 18 -30.86 12.46 41.11
CA SER A 18 -30.75 11.13 40.52
C SER A 18 -30.43 11.34 39.04
N ILE A 19 -29.14 11.21 38.68
CA ILE A 19 -28.71 11.16 37.28
C ILE A 19 -29.31 9.87 36.71
N ARG A 20 -30.45 10.00 36.03
CA ARG A 20 -31.02 8.91 35.25
C ARG A 20 -30.01 8.60 34.15
N ALA A 21 -29.38 7.43 34.21
CA ALA A 21 -28.55 6.94 33.12
C ALA A 21 -29.39 6.97 31.84
N GLN A 22 -29.10 7.91 30.95
CA GLN A 22 -29.68 7.91 29.62
C GLN A 22 -29.14 6.65 28.94
N SER A 23 -30.04 5.72 28.64
CA SER A 23 -29.72 4.60 27.77
C SER A 23 -29.20 5.18 26.46
N LEU A 24 -27.94 4.89 26.14
CA LEU A 24 -27.39 5.22 24.83
C LEU A 24 -28.32 4.62 23.78
N PRO A 25 -28.74 5.39 22.77
CA PRO A 25 -29.49 4.81 21.65
C PRO A 25 -28.62 3.72 21.03
N SER A 26 -29.16 2.50 20.99
CA SER A 26 -28.54 1.28 20.46
C SER A 26 -28.47 1.31 18.93
N ASN A 27 -27.99 2.42 18.36
CA ASN A 27 -27.76 2.58 16.93
C ASN A 27 -26.47 3.35 16.68
N MET A 28 -25.39 2.88 17.30
CA MET A 28 -24.06 3.05 16.75
C MET A 28 -23.69 1.75 16.03
N THR A 29 -24.42 1.43 14.96
CA THR A 29 -23.87 0.59 13.90
C THR A 29 -22.73 1.40 13.30
N THR A 30 -21.57 1.30 13.93
CA THR A 30 -20.33 1.58 13.25
C THR A 30 -20.35 0.64 12.04
N ASN A 31 -20.62 1.19 10.85
CA ASN A 31 -20.29 0.53 9.59
C ASN A 31 -18.75 0.50 9.51
N LEU A 32 -18.12 -0.19 10.46
CA LEU A 32 -16.78 -0.72 10.31
C LEU A 32 -16.90 -1.68 9.15
N THR A 33 -16.59 -1.18 7.96
CA THR A 33 -16.36 -2.04 6.81
C THR A 33 -15.11 -2.80 7.19
N VAL A 34 -15.29 -3.97 7.79
CA VAL A 34 -14.20 -4.86 8.16
C VAL A 34 -13.53 -5.22 6.84
N VAL A 35 -12.40 -4.59 6.55
CA VAL A 35 -11.52 -5.08 5.49
C VAL A 35 -11.20 -6.52 5.89
N PRO A 36 -11.51 -7.51 5.04
CA PRO A 36 -11.26 -8.90 5.39
C PRO A 36 -9.81 -9.06 5.82
N VAL A 37 -9.58 -9.79 6.91
CA VAL A 37 -8.24 -10.20 7.32
C VAL A 37 -7.60 -10.88 6.11
N THR A 38 -6.53 -10.30 5.60
CA THR A 38 -5.90 -10.81 4.38
C THR A 38 -5.12 -12.07 4.66
N GLU A 39 -5.22 -13.08 3.78
CA GLU A 39 -4.31 -14.23 3.78
C GLU A 39 -2.85 -13.83 3.49
N PHE A 40 -2.66 -12.66 2.89
CA PHE A 40 -1.35 -12.08 2.60
C PHE A 40 -0.73 -11.48 3.87
N LYS A 41 0.44 -11.97 4.26
CA LYS A 41 1.20 -11.43 5.39
C LYS A 41 1.91 -10.14 4.99
N ALA A 42 1.73 -9.07 5.76
CA ALA A 42 2.55 -7.87 5.71
C ALA A 42 4.00 -8.13 6.23
N GLY A 43 4.82 -7.08 6.30
CA GLY A 43 6.18 -7.17 6.87
C GLY A 43 7.18 -7.91 5.96
N LYS A 44 7.04 -7.75 4.65
CA LYS A 44 7.90 -8.41 3.66
C LYS A 44 9.14 -7.57 3.42
N ASN A 45 10.33 -8.12 3.67
CA ASN A 45 11.59 -7.38 3.62
C ASN A 45 11.97 -6.90 2.20
N TYR A 46 11.43 -7.53 1.16
CA TYR A 46 11.60 -7.11 -0.23
C TYR A 46 10.76 -5.87 -0.60
N ILE A 47 9.84 -5.42 0.27
CA ILE A 47 9.08 -4.20 0.01
C ILE A 47 9.94 -3.00 0.32
N ALA A 48 10.09 -2.14 -0.68
CA ALA A 48 10.94 -0.96 -0.63
C ALA A 48 10.11 0.30 -0.35
N GLY A 49 10.65 1.20 0.46
CA GLY A 49 10.20 2.59 0.59
C GLY A 49 11.13 3.54 -0.15
N ILE A 50 10.59 4.44 -0.98
CA ILE A 50 11.35 5.37 -1.83
C ILE A 50 11.28 6.79 -1.26
N ARG A 51 12.44 7.45 -1.17
CA ARG A 51 12.66 8.59 -0.26
C ARG A 51 13.63 9.64 -0.83
N SER A 52 13.43 10.89 -0.42
CA SER A 52 14.28 12.02 -0.85
C SER A 52 15.51 12.22 0.02
N THR A 53 15.42 11.83 1.30
CA THR A 53 16.52 11.91 2.25
C THR A 53 16.63 10.58 2.98
N ARG A 54 17.81 10.28 3.53
CA ARG A 54 18.07 9.02 4.24
C ARG A 54 17.06 8.78 5.38
N GLY A 55 16.66 9.83 6.09
CA GLY A 55 15.74 9.75 7.23
C GLY A 55 14.30 10.23 6.98
N GLY A 56 14.00 10.85 5.84
CA GLY A 56 12.69 11.48 5.56
C GLY A 56 11.68 10.50 4.99
N LYS A 57 10.37 10.73 5.12
CA LYS A 57 9.30 9.76 4.82
C LYS A 57 9.36 9.09 3.43
N ASN A 58 8.79 7.89 3.33
CA ASN A 58 8.51 7.23 2.05
C ASN A 58 7.41 7.99 1.30
N PHE A 59 7.65 8.39 0.06
CA PHE A 59 6.62 9.00 -0.80
C PHE A 59 6.08 8.05 -1.87
N CYS A 60 6.83 6.97 -2.13
CA CYS A 60 6.50 5.91 -3.06
C CYS A 60 7.04 4.59 -2.53
N LEU A 61 6.57 3.49 -3.10
CA LEU A 61 7.03 2.15 -2.78
C LEU A 61 7.67 1.46 -3.99
N GLY A 62 8.25 0.29 -3.75
CA GLY A 62 8.75 -0.61 -4.78
C GLY A 62 8.94 -2.03 -4.24
N ALA A 63 9.56 -2.88 -5.04
CA ALA A 63 9.96 -4.22 -4.64
C ALA A 63 11.42 -4.50 -5.04
N LEU A 64 12.18 -5.16 -4.17
CA LEU A 64 13.53 -5.65 -4.44
C LEU A 64 13.46 -6.82 -5.42
N ILE A 65 14.08 -6.67 -6.59
CA ILE A 65 14.05 -7.65 -7.69
C ILE A 65 15.42 -8.30 -7.97
N SER A 66 16.49 -7.74 -7.41
CA SER A 66 17.81 -8.34 -7.27
C SER A 66 18.52 -7.67 -6.06
N PRO A 67 19.68 -8.15 -5.59
CA PRO A 67 20.36 -7.57 -4.43
C PRO A 67 20.63 -6.05 -4.53
N SER A 68 20.76 -5.50 -5.73
CA SER A 68 21.04 -4.08 -5.97
C SER A 68 19.99 -3.35 -6.81
N HIS A 69 18.82 -3.95 -7.06
CA HIS A 69 17.79 -3.33 -7.90
C HIS A 69 16.39 -3.38 -7.28
N VAL A 70 15.72 -2.23 -7.28
CA VAL A 70 14.31 -2.10 -6.89
C VAL A 70 13.46 -1.73 -8.10
N LEU A 71 12.36 -2.45 -8.31
CA LEU A 71 11.36 -2.14 -9.31
C LEU A 71 10.25 -1.28 -8.71
N THR A 72 9.91 -0.19 -9.39
CA THR A 72 8.83 0.74 -9.06
C THR A 72 8.21 1.29 -10.36
N THR A 73 7.41 2.35 -10.28
CA THR A 73 6.75 2.99 -11.42
C THR A 73 7.34 4.38 -11.70
N THR A 74 7.27 4.84 -12.94
CA THR A 74 7.67 6.21 -13.34
C THR A 74 6.77 7.28 -12.73
N THR A 75 5.54 6.91 -12.35
CA THR A 75 4.64 7.75 -11.55
C THR A 75 5.29 8.22 -10.22
N CYS A 76 6.34 7.54 -9.75
CA CYS A 76 7.12 7.93 -8.58
C CYS A 76 8.14 9.05 -8.82
N ILE A 77 8.43 9.42 -10.07
CA ILE A 77 9.32 10.54 -10.45
C ILE A 77 8.58 11.89 -10.30
N THR A 78 7.81 12.03 -9.23
CA THR A 78 7.21 13.30 -8.80
C THR A 78 8.05 14.00 -7.75
N HIS A 79 8.99 13.27 -7.14
CA HIS A 79 9.88 13.73 -6.08
C HIS A 79 11.32 13.31 -6.39
N ASN A 80 12.26 13.91 -5.68
CA ASN A 80 13.69 13.62 -5.83
C ASN A 80 14.03 12.25 -5.24
N ILE A 81 14.05 11.20 -6.07
CA ILE A 81 14.43 9.84 -5.64
C ILE A 81 15.93 9.82 -5.31
N ARG A 82 16.27 9.55 -4.04
CA ARG A 82 17.68 9.52 -3.59
C ARG A 82 18.03 8.32 -2.72
N TRP A 83 17.05 7.79 -2.00
CA TRP A 83 17.24 6.71 -1.05
C TRP A 83 16.11 5.69 -1.16
N VAL A 84 16.45 4.45 -0.87
CA VAL A 84 15.53 3.33 -0.72
C VAL A 84 15.68 2.77 0.69
N SER A 85 14.57 2.51 1.39
CA SER A 85 14.55 1.74 2.62
C SER A 85 14.04 0.32 2.41
N LEU A 86 14.72 -0.68 2.96
CA LEU A 86 14.38 -2.11 2.87
C LEU A 86 14.39 -2.76 4.26
N GLY A 87 13.61 -3.82 4.46
CA GLY A 87 13.60 -4.59 5.72
C GLY A 87 12.98 -3.86 6.93
N SER A 88 12.29 -2.74 6.71
CA SER A 88 11.54 -2.06 7.76
C SER A 88 10.09 -2.49 7.75
N ASN A 89 9.49 -2.68 8.92
CA ASN A 89 8.04 -2.86 9.02
C ASN A 89 7.30 -1.54 9.26
N THR A 90 8.02 -0.46 9.58
CA THR A 90 7.41 0.83 9.90
C THR A 90 7.39 1.76 8.70
N THR A 91 6.38 2.63 8.61
CA THR A 91 6.28 3.63 7.53
C THR A 91 7.43 4.65 7.56
N SER A 92 8.03 4.86 8.75
CA SER A 92 9.22 5.69 8.84
C SER A 92 10.42 5.04 8.16
N GLY A 93 10.42 3.73 7.93
CA GLY A 93 11.46 2.97 7.21
C GLY A 93 12.89 3.14 7.74
N THR A 94 13.05 3.71 8.94
CA THR A 94 14.32 4.11 9.57
C THR A 94 14.52 3.47 10.93
N SER A 95 13.47 2.89 11.53
CA SER A 95 13.56 2.23 12.83
C SER A 95 14.29 0.89 12.76
N SER A 96 14.39 0.31 11.57
CA SER A 96 15.03 -0.98 11.29
C SER A 96 15.30 -1.09 9.79
N GLY A 97 16.14 -2.05 9.40
CA GLY A 97 16.49 -2.29 8.01
C GLY A 97 17.53 -1.30 7.48
N GLU A 98 17.68 -1.26 6.16
CA GLU A 98 18.74 -0.53 5.48
C GLU A 98 18.20 0.70 4.76
N GLN A 99 19.00 1.76 4.66
CA GLN A 99 18.74 2.88 3.78
C GLN A 99 19.89 3.02 2.79
N ILE A 100 19.64 2.62 1.55
CA ILE A 100 20.64 2.53 0.50
C ILE A 100 20.42 3.67 -0.49
N LYS A 101 21.50 4.32 -0.90
CA LYS A 101 21.45 5.41 -1.86
C LYS A 101 21.11 4.86 -3.26
N VAL A 102 20.28 5.59 -3.99
CA VAL A 102 20.01 5.32 -5.42
C VAL A 102 21.10 5.98 -6.25
N VAL A 103 21.72 5.21 -7.14
CA VAL A 103 22.83 5.67 -8.01
C VAL A 103 22.43 5.81 -9.47
N ALA A 104 21.45 5.02 -9.92
CA ALA A 104 20.88 5.15 -11.26
C ALA A 104 19.37 4.89 -11.27
N MET A 105 18.72 5.41 -12.31
CA MET A 105 17.30 5.27 -12.57
C MET A 105 17.11 4.90 -14.03
N LEU A 106 16.52 3.73 -14.28
CA LEU A 106 16.30 3.20 -15.62
C LEU A 106 14.81 3.16 -15.89
N VAL A 107 14.34 4.13 -16.68
CA VAL A 107 12.96 4.17 -17.17
C VAL A 107 12.80 3.14 -18.29
N HIS A 108 11.69 2.41 -18.30
CA HIS A 108 11.41 1.50 -19.41
C HIS A 108 11.38 2.27 -20.74
N PRO A 109 12.10 1.83 -21.79
CA PRO A 109 12.31 2.63 -23.01
C PRO A 109 11.05 2.92 -23.81
N GLN A 110 10.01 2.12 -23.62
CA GLN A 110 8.68 2.30 -24.24
C GLN A 110 7.63 2.78 -23.22
N ASN A 111 8.06 3.40 -22.12
CA ASN A 111 7.13 4.05 -21.20
C ASN A 111 6.38 5.19 -21.92
N ASN A 112 5.05 5.20 -21.77
CA ASN A 112 4.20 6.27 -22.28
C ASN A 112 3.00 6.39 -21.34
N ASP A 113 3.08 7.36 -20.43
CA ASP A 113 2.07 7.58 -19.38
C ASP A 113 1.85 6.28 -18.57
N PHE A 114 0.64 5.70 -18.56
CA PHE A 114 0.33 4.44 -17.87
C PHE A 114 0.81 3.17 -18.61
N ARG A 115 1.30 3.28 -19.85
CA ARG A 115 1.81 2.13 -20.63
C ARG A 115 3.27 1.87 -20.29
N ASN A 116 3.59 0.61 -20.01
CA ASN A 116 4.92 0.20 -19.55
C ASN A 116 5.44 1.14 -18.43
N ASP A 117 4.57 1.50 -17.48
CA ASP A 117 4.90 2.36 -16.34
C ASP A 117 5.80 1.60 -15.35
N PHE A 118 7.10 1.59 -15.65
CA PHE A 118 8.14 0.89 -14.91
C PHE A 118 9.41 1.73 -14.81
N LEU A 119 10.01 1.70 -13.63
CA LEU A 119 11.28 2.31 -13.28
C LEU A 119 12.09 1.30 -12.46
N ILE A 120 13.33 1.05 -12.87
CA ILE A 120 14.31 0.34 -12.06
C ILE A 120 15.21 1.36 -11.36
N LEU A 121 15.37 1.20 -10.05
CA LEU A 121 16.32 1.94 -9.23
C LEU A 121 17.52 1.05 -8.97
N GLU A 122 18.71 1.51 -9.35
CA GLU A 122 19.98 0.87 -9.01
C GLU A 122 20.47 1.40 -7.65
N LEU A 123 20.82 0.49 -6.77
CA LEU A 123 21.27 0.77 -5.41
C LEU A 123 22.80 0.82 -5.34
N ALA A 124 23.33 1.75 -4.55
CA ALA A 124 24.77 1.91 -4.35
C ALA A 124 25.46 0.68 -3.73
N LEU A 125 24.70 -0.13 -2.99
CA LEU A 125 25.17 -1.32 -2.31
C LEU A 125 24.14 -2.44 -2.52
N ALA A 126 24.64 -3.66 -2.67
CA ALA A 126 23.80 -4.85 -2.61
C ALA A 126 23.33 -5.10 -1.17
N THR A 127 22.07 -5.47 -1.00
CA THR A 127 21.51 -5.90 0.29
C THR A 127 21.54 -7.43 0.43
N ASP A 128 21.55 -7.91 1.68
CA ASP A 128 21.38 -9.32 2.01
C ASP A 128 19.91 -9.78 2.01
N PHE A 129 18.95 -8.86 1.86
CA PHE A 129 17.54 -9.22 1.76
C PHE A 129 17.26 -10.01 0.48
N LYS A 130 16.48 -11.10 0.61
CA LYS A 130 16.08 -11.93 -0.53
C LYS A 130 15.13 -11.14 -1.46
N PRO A 131 15.44 -11.02 -2.76
CA PRO A 131 14.53 -10.45 -3.74
C PRO A 131 13.24 -11.27 -3.87
N VAL A 132 12.17 -10.61 -4.31
CA VAL A 132 10.89 -11.29 -4.63
C VAL A 132 10.98 -12.02 -5.97
N MET A 133 10.27 -13.14 -6.11
CA MET A 133 10.15 -13.79 -7.42
C MET A 133 9.32 -12.93 -8.37
N LEU A 134 9.67 -12.95 -9.66
CA LEU A 134 8.96 -12.17 -10.68
C LEU A 134 8.03 -13.06 -11.50
N ASP A 135 6.86 -12.52 -11.85
CA ASP A 135 5.93 -13.15 -12.79
C ASP A 135 6.67 -13.53 -14.10
N PRO A 136 6.58 -14.79 -14.56
CA PRO A 136 7.22 -15.22 -15.80
C PRO A 136 6.64 -14.50 -17.03
N PRO A 137 7.34 -14.48 -18.19
CA PRO A 137 6.83 -13.84 -19.41
C PRO A 137 5.43 -14.33 -19.81
N LYS A 138 5.16 -15.62 -19.60
CA LYS A 138 3.81 -16.18 -19.65
C LYS A 138 3.14 -15.98 -18.29
N SER A 139 2.49 -14.82 -18.13
CA SER A 139 1.89 -14.38 -16.87
C SER A 139 1.03 -15.45 -16.20
N ILE A 140 1.17 -15.59 -14.88
CA ILE A 140 0.30 -16.42 -14.06
C ILE A 140 -1.03 -15.73 -13.73
N VAL A 141 -1.14 -14.42 -13.95
CA VAL A 141 -2.32 -13.61 -13.59
C VAL A 141 -3.52 -14.05 -14.40
N LYS A 142 -4.58 -14.51 -13.71
CA LYS A 142 -5.87 -14.86 -14.31
C LYS A 142 -6.99 -14.07 -13.64
N SER A 143 -8.06 -13.81 -14.40
CA SER A 143 -9.29 -13.21 -13.85
C SER A 143 -9.85 -14.10 -12.73
N GLY A 144 -10.30 -13.49 -11.64
CA GLY A 144 -10.81 -14.20 -10.45
C GLY A 144 -9.73 -14.62 -9.45
N MET A 145 -8.45 -14.58 -9.81
CA MET A 145 -7.38 -14.79 -8.84
C MET A 145 -7.32 -13.64 -7.83
N LYS A 146 -6.94 -13.99 -6.61
CA LYS A 146 -6.67 -13.04 -5.53
C LYS A 146 -5.19 -12.67 -5.50
N GLY A 147 -4.89 -11.45 -5.12
CA GLY A 147 -3.54 -10.96 -4.86
C GLY A 147 -3.51 -10.06 -3.64
N GLY A 148 -2.33 -9.90 -3.05
CA GLY A 148 -2.08 -8.99 -1.93
C GLY A 148 -1.41 -7.72 -2.43
N ARG A 149 -2.04 -6.58 -2.21
CA ARG A 149 -1.41 -5.26 -2.31
C ARG A 149 -0.72 -4.96 -0.98
N LEU A 150 0.58 -4.67 -1.02
CA LEU A 150 1.39 -4.39 0.17
C LEU A 150 1.82 -2.92 0.21
N GLY A 151 1.77 -2.32 1.40
CA GLY A 151 2.31 -0.98 1.62
C GLY A 151 1.95 -0.35 2.97
N TRP A 152 2.15 0.96 3.13
CA TRP A 152 1.99 1.65 4.42
C TRP A 152 0.88 2.71 4.43
N ASN A 153 0.34 3.05 3.26
CA ASN A 153 -0.76 3.99 3.17
C ASN A 153 -2.11 3.28 3.12
N ASP A 154 -3.10 3.94 3.70
CA ASP A 154 -4.41 3.38 4.03
C ASP A 154 -5.05 2.64 2.85
N THR A 155 -5.52 1.45 3.16
CA THR A 155 -6.36 0.67 2.25
C THR A 155 -7.85 0.87 2.50
N THR A 156 -8.19 1.71 3.47
CA THR A 156 -9.54 2.18 3.78
C THR A 156 -9.71 3.62 3.30
N ALA A 157 -10.97 4.01 3.11
CA ALA A 157 -11.38 5.31 2.56
C ALA A 157 -10.97 6.55 3.39
N ALA A 158 -10.26 6.37 4.50
CA ALA A 158 -9.99 7.38 5.52
C ALA A 158 -8.60 8.04 5.44
N ALA A 159 -7.73 7.59 4.52
CA ALA A 159 -6.42 8.21 4.25
C ALA A 159 -5.51 8.35 5.50
N VAL A 160 -5.53 7.39 6.42
CA VAL A 160 -4.63 7.37 7.57
C VAL A 160 -3.35 6.59 7.24
N GLU A 161 -2.18 7.24 7.26
CA GLU A 161 -0.88 6.55 7.17
C GLU A 161 -0.79 5.51 8.30
N SER A 162 -0.65 4.22 7.97
CA SER A 162 -0.45 3.20 8.98
C SER A 162 1.00 3.23 9.46
N ARG A 163 1.20 3.16 10.77
CA ARG A 163 2.55 3.05 11.34
C ARG A 163 3.26 1.79 10.86
N TYR A 164 2.53 0.71 10.63
CA TYR A 164 3.05 -0.60 10.24
C TYR A 164 2.56 -1.00 8.84
N MET A 165 3.36 -1.78 8.13
CA MET A 165 2.99 -2.28 6.80
C MET A 165 1.64 -3.01 6.88
N GLN A 166 0.78 -2.73 5.92
CA GLN A 166 -0.53 -3.34 5.74
C GLN A 166 -0.53 -4.18 4.46
N SER A 167 -1.53 -5.05 4.38
CA SER A 167 -1.83 -5.87 3.22
C SER A 167 -3.33 -5.79 2.94
N VAL A 168 -3.70 -5.67 1.66
CA VAL A 168 -5.09 -5.80 1.22
C VAL A 168 -5.23 -6.78 0.09
N GLU A 169 -6.19 -7.69 0.27
CA GLU A 169 -6.58 -8.63 -0.74
C GLU A 169 -7.38 -7.91 -1.83
N VAL A 170 -7.00 -8.17 -3.08
CA VAL A 170 -7.67 -7.66 -4.27
C VAL A 170 -8.02 -8.82 -5.19
N THR A 171 -9.16 -8.74 -5.88
CA THR A 171 -9.56 -9.76 -6.86
C THR A 171 -9.32 -9.23 -8.27
N PHE A 172 -8.50 -9.94 -9.03
CA PHE A 172 -8.18 -9.59 -10.41
C PHE A 172 -9.37 -9.77 -11.32
N VAL A 173 -9.45 -8.90 -12.32
CA VAL A 173 -10.47 -8.92 -13.36
C VAL A 173 -9.81 -8.91 -14.73
N SER A 174 -10.49 -9.48 -15.73
CA SER A 174 -9.96 -9.48 -17.09
C SER A 174 -9.85 -8.07 -17.65
N ASN A 175 -8.83 -7.83 -18.50
CA ASN A 175 -8.68 -6.54 -19.18
C ASN A 175 -9.95 -6.17 -19.97
N LYS A 176 -10.65 -7.15 -20.58
CA LYS A 176 -11.95 -6.92 -21.24
C LYS A 176 -13.00 -6.32 -20.31
N LYS A 177 -13.05 -6.75 -19.04
CA LYS A 177 -13.96 -6.19 -18.04
C LYS A 177 -13.52 -4.79 -17.62
N CYS A 178 -12.22 -4.56 -17.49
CA CYS A 178 -11.68 -3.25 -17.13
C CYS A 178 -11.84 -2.21 -18.22
N SER A 179 -11.70 -2.60 -19.48
CA SER A 179 -11.88 -1.74 -20.64
C SER A 179 -13.28 -1.13 -20.75
N LYS A 180 -14.26 -1.61 -19.96
CA LYS A 180 -15.60 -1.01 -19.90
C LYS A 180 -15.61 0.32 -19.14
N ASP A 181 -14.75 0.44 -18.13
CA ASP A 181 -14.74 1.57 -17.20
C ASP A 181 -13.42 2.36 -17.26
N LEU A 182 -12.36 1.77 -17.84
CA LEU A 182 -11.00 2.32 -17.86
C LEU A 182 -10.32 2.15 -19.21
N SER A 183 -9.49 3.11 -19.59
CA SER A 183 -8.50 2.89 -20.66
C SER A 183 -7.39 1.98 -20.14
N ILE A 184 -7.22 0.79 -20.72
CA ILE A 184 -6.23 -0.19 -20.27
C ILE A 184 -5.43 -0.76 -21.45
N HIS A 185 -4.11 -0.84 -21.29
CA HIS A 185 -3.21 -1.43 -22.28
C HIS A 185 -2.81 -2.85 -21.85
N LYS A 186 -2.24 -3.65 -22.78
CA LYS A 186 -1.78 -5.02 -22.49
C LYS A 186 -0.66 -5.08 -21.42
N SER A 187 0.09 -3.98 -21.26
CA SER A 187 1.09 -3.81 -20.20
C SER A 187 0.48 -3.56 -18.82
N ASN A 188 -0.85 -3.59 -18.70
CA ASN A 188 -1.55 -3.39 -17.45
C ASN A 188 -2.48 -4.58 -17.17
N PHE A 189 -2.89 -4.65 -15.91
CA PHE A 189 -4.01 -5.43 -15.44
C PHE A 189 -4.69 -4.66 -14.32
N CYS A 190 -5.76 -5.23 -13.78
CA CYS A 190 -6.65 -4.50 -12.91
C CYS A 190 -7.32 -5.44 -11.91
N SER A 191 -7.74 -4.86 -10.81
CA SER A 191 -8.59 -5.51 -9.82
C SER A 191 -9.83 -4.66 -9.58
N ARG A 192 -10.84 -5.30 -9.02
CA ARG A 192 -11.95 -4.57 -8.42
C ARG A 192 -11.65 -4.37 -6.95
N GLY A 193 -11.85 -3.14 -6.48
CA GLY A 193 -11.80 -2.84 -5.05
C GLY A 193 -12.89 -3.59 -4.28
N TYR A 194 -12.70 -3.71 -2.96
CA TYR A 194 -13.72 -4.30 -2.10
C TYR A 194 -15.02 -3.46 -2.17
N PRO A 195 -16.20 -4.08 -2.33
CA PRO A 195 -17.46 -3.35 -2.34
C PRO A 195 -17.65 -2.49 -1.09
N GLY A 196 -18.10 -1.24 -1.26
CA GLY A 196 -18.31 -0.31 -0.14
C GLY A 196 -17.03 0.40 0.35
N VAL A 197 -15.85 0.01 -0.14
CA VAL A 197 -14.57 0.66 0.22
C VAL A 197 -14.12 1.55 -0.93
N LYS A 198 -13.70 2.79 -0.62
CA LYS A 198 -12.99 3.62 -1.60
C LYS A 198 -11.67 2.95 -1.90
N SER A 199 -11.54 2.42 -3.11
CA SER A 199 -10.33 1.74 -3.53
C SER A 199 -9.42 2.76 -4.15
N CYS A 200 -8.70 3.47 -3.30
CA CYS A 200 -7.55 4.31 -3.63
C CYS A 200 -7.22 5.22 -2.47
N MET A 201 -5.95 5.20 -2.09
CA MET A 201 -5.10 6.33 -1.70
C MET A 201 -3.95 5.74 -0.92
N GLY A 202 -2.94 5.25 -1.63
CA GLY A 202 -1.74 4.76 -0.97
C GLY A 202 -0.82 4.00 -1.90
N ASP A 203 0.48 4.12 -1.64
CA ASP A 203 1.49 3.19 -2.13
C ASP A 203 1.65 3.14 -3.66
N LYS A 204 1.80 4.30 -4.32
CA LYS A 204 2.29 4.36 -5.70
C LYS A 204 3.57 3.53 -5.84
N GLY A 205 3.65 2.68 -6.85
CA GLY A 205 4.75 1.73 -7.01
C GLY A 205 4.71 0.54 -6.04
N GLY A 206 3.67 0.41 -5.22
CA GLY A 206 3.48 -0.69 -4.27
C GLY A 206 3.31 -2.04 -4.95
N ALA A 207 3.80 -3.09 -4.30
CA ALA A 207 3.81 -4.43 -4.85
C ALA A 207 2.43 -5.09 -4.84
N ILE A 208 2.12 -5.78 -5.94
CA ILE A 208 1.01 -6.74 -6.04
C ILE A 208 1.59 -8.14 -6.08
N ILE A 209 1.33 -8.90 -5.02
CA ILE A 209 1.87 -10.23 -4.79
C ILE A 209 0.79 -11.29 -5.00
N VAL A 210 1.13 -12.38 -5.66
CA VAL A 210 0.36 -13.63 -5.65
C VAL A 210 1.19 -14.67 -4.92
N ASN A 211 0.55 -15.45 -4.04
CA ASN A 211 1.19 -16.58 -3.40
C ASN A 211 0.87 -17.86 -4.21
N VAL A 212 1.91 -18.56 -4.67
CA VAL A 212 1.79 -19.86 -5.35
C VAL A 212 2.68 -20.84 -4.61
N GLU A 213 2.09 -21.89 -4.05
CA GLU A 213 2.84 -22.94 -3.33
C GLU A 213 3.78 -22.37 -2.24
N ASN A 214 3.29 -21.38 -1.48
CA ASN A 214 4.03 -20.64 -0.45
C ASN A 214 5.15 -19.70 -0.97
N LEU A 215 5.24 -19.48 -2.28
CA LEU A 215 6.17 -18.52 -2.89
C LEU A 215 5.45 -17.21 -3.22
N ASP A 216 6.06 -16.09 -2.83
CA ASP A 216 5.58 -14.77 -3.19
C ASP A 216 6.08 -14.38 -4.58
N ILE A 217 5.15 -14.10 -5.50
CA ILE A 217 5.43 -13.69 -6.87
C ILE A 217 4.90 -12.27 -7.08
N LEU A 218 5.80 -11.36 -7.45
CA LEU A 218 5.47 -10.01 -7.87
C LEU A 218 4.87 -10.05 -9.28
N VAL A 219 3.56 -9.82 -9.35
CA VAL A 219 2.80 -9.80 -10.62
C VAL A 219 2.54 -8.40 -11.14
N GLY A 220 2.63 -7.40 -10.27
CA GLY A 220 2.41 -6.02 -10.67
C GLY A 220 2.85 -4.99 -9.66
N LEU A 221 2.74 -3.73 -10.09
CA LEU A 221 2.96 -2.56 -9.26
C LEU A 221 1.76 -1.63 -9.35
N VAL A 222 1.42 -0.97 -8.25
CA VAL A 222 0.38 0.08 -8.21
C VAL A 222 0.77 1.21 -9.17
N SER A 223 -0.02 1.35 -10.24
CA SER A 223 0.09 2.40 -11.24
C SER A 223 -0.91 3.51 -10.95
N SER A 224 -0.75 4.68 -11.59
CA SER A 224 -1.78 5.72 -11.58
C SER A 224 -3.07 5.26 -12.29
N ASN A 225 -4.23 5.78 -11.86
CA ASN A 225 -5.50 5.69 -12.57
C ASN A 225 -6.29 7.01 -12.44
N GLU A 226 -7.07 7.34 -13.47
CA GLU A 226 -7.93 8.54 -13.48
C GLU A 226 -9.14 8.41 -12.54
N HIS A 227 -9.52 7.18 -12.17
CA HIS A 227 -10.75 6.86 -11.43
C HIS A 227 -10.50 6.47 -9.97
N CYS A 228 -9.36 6.90 -9.44
CA CYS A 228 -8.96 6.65 -8.06
C CYS A 228 -9.98 7.23 -7.08
N GLY A 229 -10.43 6.44 -6.11
CA GLY A 229 -11.16 6.91 -4.92
C GLY A 229 -12.66 6.69 -4.99
N GLN A 230 -13.13 6.05 -6.06
CA GLN A 230 -14.52 5.62 -6.19
C GLN A 230 -14.79 4.36 -5.35
N ILE A 231 -15.98 4.30 -4.76
CA ILE A 231 -16.43 3.14 -3.98
C ILE A 231 -16.56 1.94 -4.93
N GLY A 232 -15.84 0.86 -4.64
CA GLY A 232 -15.81 -0.32 -5.52
C GLY A 232 -15.18 -0.06 -6.90
N GLY A 233 -14.42 1.03 -7.02
CA GLY A 233 -13.67 1.40 -8.22
C GLY A 233 -12.60 0.37 -8.60
N MET A 234 -12.13 0.47 -9.83
CA MET A 234 -11.08 -0.42 -10.34
C MET A 234 -9.68 0.15 -10.07
N ASN A 235 -8.77 -0.71 -9.64
CA ASN A 235 -7.35 -0.36 -9.52
C ASN A 235 -6.61 -0.85 -10.74
N VAL A 236 -5.64 -0.07 -11.23
CA VAL A 236 -4.79 -0.42 -12.36
C VAL A 236 -3.39 -0.70 -11.87
N TYR A 237 -2.76 -1.72 -12.44
CA TYR A 237 -1.43 -2.15 -12.10
C TYR A 237 -0.57 -2.27 -13.36
N SER A 238 0.69 -1.90 -13.26
CA SER A 238 1.71 -2.24 -14.26
C SER A 238 1.96 -3.74 -14.22
N ARG A 239 1.92 -4.43 -15.36
CA ARG A 239 2.03 -5.90 -15.47
C ARG A 239 3.49 -6.32 -15.62
N VAL A 240 4.06 -6.97 -14.61
CA VAL A 240 5.50 -7.36 -14.59
C VAL A 240 5.86 -8.26 -15.77
N SER A 241 5.04 -9.26 -16.06
CA SER A 241 5.23 -10.18 -17.19
C SER A 241 5.31 -9.51 -18.56
N ALA A 242 4.71 -8.32 -18.72
CA ALA A 242 4.76 -7.59 -19.99
C ALA A 242 6.14 -6.99 -20.30
N VAL A 243 6.96 -6.77 -19.26
CA VAL A 243 8.29 -6.17 -19.37
C VAL A 243 9.38 -7.11 -18.85
N ARG A 244 9.05 -8.38 -18.63
CA ARG A 244 9.97 -9.35 -18.05
C ARG A 244 11.30 -9.47 -18.79
N PRO A 245 11.35 -9.53 -20.14
CA PRO A 245 12.61 -9.53 -20.88
C PRO A 245 13.48 -8.29 -20.63
N TRP A 246 12.87 -7.12 -20.48
CA TRP A 246 13.60 -5.88 -20.15
C TRP A 246 14.17 -5.94 -18.74
N ILE A 247 13.38 -6.38 -17.75
CA ILE A 247 13.88 -6.56 -16.37
C ILE A 247 15.08 -7.51 -16.35
N ASP A 248 14.96 -8.67 -17.00
CA ASP A 248 16.03 -9.67 -17.06
C ASP A 248 17.30 -9.11 -17.71
N SER A 249 17.18 -8.33 -18.79
CA SER A 249 18.34 -7.70 -19.43
C SER A 249 19.12 -6.72 -18.53
N ILE A 250 18.50 -6.23 -17.45
CA ILE A 250 19.15 -5.35 -16.48
C ILE A 250 19.71 -6.15 -15.31
N ILE A 251 18.91 -7.03 -14.70
CA ILE A 251 19.32 -7.76 -13.48
C ILE A 251 20.22 -8.97 -13.76
N SER A 252 20.22 -9.50 -14.98
CA SER A 252 21.08 -10.60 -15.40
C SER A 252 22.44 -10.14 -15.92
N ASN A 253 22.76 -8.84 -15.87
CA ASN A 253 24.14 -8.34 -16.05
C ASN A 253 25.03 -8.71 -14.83
N ILE A 254 25.00 -9.99 -14.43
CA ILE A 254 26.23 -10.71 -14.14
C ILE A 254 27.07 -10.52 -15.39
N CYS A 255 28.20 -9.83 -15.27
CA CYS A 255 29.20 -9.75 -16.34
C CYS A 255 29.41 -11.18 -16.88
N VAL A 256 28.99 -11.41 -18.12
CA VAL A 256 29.44 -12.59 -18.85
C VAL A 256 30.85 -12.21 -19.28
N ASP A 257 31.83 -12.63 -18.48
CA ASP A 257 33.24 -12.64 -18.88
C ASP A 257 33.42 -13.50 -20.14
#